data_AF-A0A2N2X7J3-F1
#
_entry.id   AF-A0A2N2X7J3-F1
#
_cell.length_a   1.000
_cell.length_b   1.000
_cell.length_c   1.000
_cell.angle_alpha   90.00
_cell.angle_beta   90.00
_cell.angle_gamma   90.00
#
_symmetry.space_group_name_H-M   'P 1'
#
loop_
_entity.id
_entity.type
_entity.pdbx_description
1 polymer ?
#
loop_
_entity_poly.entity_id
_entity_poly.type
_entity_poly.pdbx_seq_one_letter_code
_entity_poly.pdbx_strand_id
1 'polypeptide(L)'
;MDIIRDFLEFELFSLGKYTLRVYTLVAVVIVFLITKILLWLIKTTMFRKQKLKSQNLGNTYALFQIIKYVIWVIAFAFLLETIGVKITVLIAGSAALLVGIGLGLQQTFNDIVS
;
A
#
# COMPACT_ATOMS: atom_id res chain seq x y z
N MET A 1 -19.15 28.37 0.69
CA MET A 1 -18.26 27.18 0.73
C MET A 1 -18.64 26.22 1.85
N ASP A 2 -19.63 26.58 2.67
CA ASP A 2 -19.95 25.91 3.94
C ASP A 2 -20.74 24.61 3.72
N ILE A 3 -21.58 24.58 2.69
CA ILE A 3 -22.39 23.40 2.29
C ILE A 3 -21.53 22.16 2.01
N ILE A 4 -20.36 22.34 1.39
CA ILE A 4 -19.45 21.23 1.06
C ILE A 4 -18.76 20.70 2.32
N ARG A 5 -18.41 21.59 3.26
CA ARG A 5 -17.77 21.22 4.54
C ARG A 5 -18.76 20.47 5.42
N ASP A 6 -19.98 20.98 5.54
CA ASP A 6 -21.06 20.37 6.31
C ASP A 6 -21.41 18.98 5.77
N PHE A 7 -21.40 18.80 4.44
CA PHE A 7 -21.63 17.50 3.84
C PHE A 7 -20.48 16.49 4.08
N LEU A 8 -19.23 16.95 4.06
CA LEU A 8 -18.06 16.09 4.32
C LEU A 8 -17.92 15.69 5.80
N GLU A 9 -18.35 16.57 6.70
CA GLU A 9 -18.33 16.37 8.15
C GLU A 9 -19.54 15.59 8.66
N PHE A 10 -20.52 15.32 7.81
CA PHE A 10 -21.69 14.53 8.16
C PHE A 10 -21.29 13.14 8.71
N GLU A 11 -21.71 12.85 9.93
CA GLU A 11 -21.42 11.60 10.63
C GLU A 11 -22.41 10.51 10.16
N LEU A 12 -21.89 9.50 9.46
CA LEU A 12 -22.69 8.38 8.95
C LEU A 12 -22.88 7.29 10.01
N PHE A 13 -21.87 7.08 10.85
CA PHE A 13 -21.88 6.04 11.89
C PHE A 13 -20.92 6.42 13.02
N SER A 14 -21.34 6.32 14.28
CA SER A 14 -20.47 6.52 15.44
C SER A 14 -20.33 5.20 16.22
N LEU A 15 -19.09 4.72 16.38
CA LEU A 15 -18.75 3.57 17.21
C LEU A 15 -17.82 4.04 18.32
N GLY A 16 -18.40 4.38 19.47
CA GLY A 16 -17.65 4.86 20.63
C GLY A 16 -16.88 6.15 20.33
N LYS A 17 -15.54 6.06 20.21
CA LYS A 17 -14.65 7.21 19.92
C LYS A 17 -14.37 7.42 18.43
N TYR A 18 -14.85 6.54 17.55
CA TYR A 18 -14.58 6.60 16.12
C TYR A 18 -15.84 7.03 15.37
N THR A 19 -15.79 8.22 14.76
CA THR A 19 -16.87 8.76 13.92
C THR A 19 -16.52 8.53 12.46
N LEU A 20 -17.25 7.63 11.81
CA LEU A 20 -17.20 7.43 10.37
C LEU A 20 -17.96 8.57 9.70
N ARG A 21 -17.24 9.43 8.99
CA ARG A 21 -17.80 10.58 8.27
C ARG A 21 -17.75 10.33 6.76
N VAL A 22 -18.51 11.12 6.01
CA VAL A 22 -18.50 11.07 4.54
C VAL A 22 -17.08 11.28 3.97
N TYR A 23 -16.25 12.11 4.60
CA TYR A 23 -14.86 12.29 4.18
C TYR A 23 -14.07 10.97 4.15
N THR A 24 -14.34 10.02 5.06
CA THR A 24 -13.62 8.74 5.13
C THR A 24 -13.94 7.88 3.90
N LEU A 25 -15.21 7.86 3.47
CA LEU A 25 -15.62 7.15 2.25
C LEU A 25 -14.97 7.76 1.00
N VAL A 26 -14.96 9.09 0.91
CA VAL A 26 -14.29 9.79 -0.20
C VAL A 26 -12.79 9.48 -0.20
N ALA A 27 -12.14 9.51 0.96
CA ALA A 27 -10.72 9.16 1.09
C ALA A 27 -10.44 7.71 0.65
N VAL A 28 -11.30 6.75 1.02
CA VAL A 28 -11.17 5.34 0.59
C VAL A 28 -11.20 5.23 -0.93
N VAL A 29 -12.16 5.91 -1.58
CA VAL A 29 -12.27 5.91 -3.05
C VAL A 29 -11.03 6.53 -3.69
N ILE A 30 -10.53 7.66 -3.16
CA ILE A 30 -9.33 8.32 -3.67
C ILE A 30 -8.10 7.41 -3.55
N VAL A 31 -7.86 6.83 -2.36
CA VAL A 31 -6.74 5.91 -2.13
C VAL A 31 -6.81 4.71 -3.07
N PHE A 32 -8.00 4.14 -3.26
CA PHE A 32 -8.20 3.02 -4.17
C PHE A 32 -7.91 3.40 -5.64
N LEU A 33 -8.39 4.57 -6.09
CA LEU A 33 -8.13 5.07 -7.44
C LEU A 33 -6.64 5.30 -7.69
N ILE A 34 -5.95 5.98 -6.78
CA ILE A 34 -4.50 6.23 -6.87
C ILE A 34 -3.74 4.90 -6.92
N THR A 35 -4.10 3.97 -6.04
CA THR A 35 -3.49 2.63 -5.98
C THR A 35 -3.65 1.90 -7.32
N LYS A 36 -4.86 1.93 -7.90
CA LYS A 36 -5.14 1.29 -9.19
C LYS A 36 -4.34 1.91 -10.34
N ILE A 37 -4.25 3.25 -10.37
CA ILE A 37 -3.46 3.98 -11.37
C ILE A 37 -1.99 3.63 -11.25
N LEU A 38 -1.43 3.64 -10.03
CA LEU A 38 -0.04 3.32 -9.78
C LEU A 38 0.31 1.88 -10.22
N LEU A 39 -0.52 0.90 -9.84
CA LEU A 39 -0.35 -0.49 -10.25
C LEU A 39 -0.44 -0.65 -11.78
N TRP A 40 -1.33 0.09 -12.43
CA TRP A 40 -1.45 0.08 -13.87
C TRP A 40 -0.21 0.67 -14.56
N LEU A 41 0.33 1.78 -14.06
CA LEU A 41 1.56 2.41 -14.56
C LEU A 41 2.79 1.50 -14.43
N ILE A 42 2.91 0.81 -13.29
CA ILE A 42 4.01 -0.14 -13.07
C ILE A 42 3.85 -1.35 -13.99
N LYS A 43 2.64 -1.91 -14.07
CA LYS A 43 2.35 -3.04 -14.97
C LYS A 43 2.68 -2.70 -16.42
N THR A 44 2.20 -1.56 -16.93
CA THR A 44 2.50 -1.18 -18.32
C THR A 44 4.00 -1.04 -18.54
N THR A 45 4.73 -0.43 -17.61
CA THR A 45 6.18 -0.24 -17.74
C THR A 45 6.95 -1.56 -17.74
N MET A 46 6.63 -2.48 -16.82
CA MET A 46 7.31 -3.76 -16.69
C MET A 46 7.02 -4.69 -17.88
N PHE A 47 5.75 -4.79 -18.29
CA PHE A 47 5.34 -5.74 -19.32
C PHE A 47 5.52 -5.20 -20.75
N ARG A 48 5.67 -3.88 -20.96
CA ARG A 48 5.94 -3.29 -22.28
C ARG A 48 7.27 -3.77 -22.87
N LYS A 49 8.30 -3.97 -22.03
CA LYS A 49 9.63 -4.45 -22.47
C LYS A 49 9.69 -5.96 -22.70
N GLN A 50 8.78 -6.73 -22.09
CA GLN A 50 8.83 -8.20 -22.14
C GLN A 50 8.16 -8.84 -23.34
N LYS A 51 7.24 -8.15 -24.03
CA LYS A 51 6.68 -8.67 -25.29
C LYS A 51 7.75 -8.98 -26.35
N LEU A 52 8.97 -8.46 -26.20
CA LEU A 52 10.11 -8.65 -27.10
C LEU A 52 11.06 -9.80 -26.71
N LYS A 53 10.99 -10.34 -25.49
CA LYS A 53 11.84 -11.46 -25.02
C LYS A 53 11.01 -12.45 -24.21
N SER A 54 10.61 -13.56 -24.83
CA SER A 54 9.72 -14.59 -24.29
C SER A 54 10.26 -15.35 -23.07
N GLN A 55 11.55 -15.25 -22.76
CA GLN A 55 12.20 -16.16 -21.80
C GLN A 55 12.09 -15.75 -20.32
N ASN A 56 11.67 -14.52 -19.98
CA ASN A 56 11.67 -14.01 -18.60
C ASN A 56 10.29 -13.66 -18.01
N LEU A 57 9.20 -14.12 -18.63
CA LEU A 57 7.82 -13.76 -18.26
C LEU A 57 7.49 -14.14 -16.80
N GLY A 58 7.89 -15.33 -16.35
CA GLY A 58 7.64 -15.79 -14.98
C GLY A 58 8.30 -14.91 -13.91
N ASN A 59 9.58 -14.55 -14.13
CA ASN A 59 10.34 -13.77 -13.16
C ASN A 59 9.80 -12.33 -13.02
N THR A 60 9.36 -11.72 -14.13
CA THR A 60 8.75 -10.38 -14.07
C THR A 60 7.33 -10.40 -13.51
N TYR A 61 6.57 -11.47 -13.73
CA TYR A 61 5.28 -11.64 -13.05
C TYR A 61 5.46 -11.75 -11.53
N ALA A 62 6.41 -12.56 -11.07
CA ALA A 62 6.75 -12.67 -9.66
C ALA A 62 7.18 -11.31 -9.06
N LEU A 63 8.05 -10.57 -9.75
CA LEU A 63 8.46 -9.23 -9.33
C LEU A 63 7.28 -8.25 -9.27
N PHE A 64 6.40 -8.25 -10.28
CA PHE A 64 5.19 -7.42 -10.29
C PHE A 64 4.27 -7.78 -9.12
N GLN A 65 4.16 -9.07 -8.78
CA GLN A 65 3.35 -9.54 -7.66
C GLN A 65 3.89 -9.03 -6.31
N ILE A 66 5.21 -9.07 -6.10
CA ILE A 66 5.85 -8.48 -4.91
C ILE A 66 5.53 -6.98 -4.81
N ILE A 67 5.76 -6.23 -5.89
CA ILE A 67 5.49 -4.78 -5.93
C ILE A 67 4.00 -4.50 -5.67
N LYS A 68 3.11 -5.30 -6.26
CA LYS A 68 1.66 -5.20 -6.06
C LYS A 68 1.29 -5.33 -4.59
N TYR A 69 1.82 -6.33 -3.88
CA TYR A 69 1.52 -6.50 -2.46
C TYR A 69 2.05 -5.36 -1.60
N VAL A 70 3.28 -4.89 -1.85
CA VAL A 70 3.86 -3.74 -1.13
C VAL A 70 2.97 -2.50 -1.28
N ILE A 71 2.52 -2.21 -2.50
CA ILE A 71 1.63 -1.08 -2.77
C ILE A 71 0.29 -1.24 -2.04
N TRP A 72 -0.28 -2.44 -2.00
CA TRP A 72 -1.50 -2.70 -1.24
C TRP A 72 -1.33 -2.51 0.26
N VAL A 73 -0.19 -2.92 0.83
CA VAL A 73 0.13 -2.70 2.25
C VAL A 73 0.19 -1.20 2.55
N ILE A 74 0.86 -0.42 1.70
CA ILE A 74 0.93 1.04 1.83
C ILE A 74 -0.46 1.69 1.69
N ALA A 75 -1.25 1.26 0.72
CA ALA A 75 -2.63 1.75 0.55
C ALA A 75 -3.48 1.47 1.79
N PHE A 76 -3.37 0.26 2.34
CA PHE A 76 -4.07 -0.11 3.57
C PHE A 76 -3.62 0.71 4.78
N ALA A 77 -2.32 1.02 4.88
CA ALA A 77 -1.80 1.92 5.91
C ALA A 77 -2.46 3.30 5.85
N PHE A 78 -2.61 3.88 4.66
CA PHE A 78 -3.32 5.16 4.51
C PHE A 78 -4.81 5.07 4.89
N LEU A 79 -5.48 3.94 4.59
CA LEU A 79 -6.88 3.74 5.02
C LEU A 79 -7.01 3.64 6.54
N LEU A 80 -6.06 3.02 7.21
CA LEU A 80 -6.05 2.97 8.68
C LEU A 80 -5.86 4.37 9.28
N GLU A 81 -4.99 5.17 8.69
CA GLU A 81 -4.77 6.56 9.09
C GLU A 81 -6.03 7.42 8.94
N THR A 82 -6.82 7.23 7.88
CA THR A 82 -8.08 7.98 7.69
C THR A 82 -9.18 7.60 8.68
N ILE A 83 -9.07 6.45 9.35
CA ILE A 83 -9.97 6.01 10.42
C ILE A 83 -9.42 6.43 11.81
N GLY A 84 -8.26 7.09 11.86
CA GLY A 84 -7.64 7.60 13.09
C GLY A 84 -6.73 6.59 13.79
N VAL A 85 -6.36 5.50 13.13
CA VAL A 85 -5.36 4.56 13.64
C VAL A 85 -3.97 5.19 13.51
N LYS A 86 -3.20 5.22 14.59
CA LYS A 86 -1.83 5.74 14.59
C LYS A 86 -0.88 4.82 13.81
N ILE A 87 -0.72 5.11 12.52
CA ILE A 87 0.12 4.30 11.62
C ILE A 87 1.58 4.22 12.07
N THR A 88 2.07 5.24 12.78
CA THR A 88 3.45 5.30 13.32
C THR A 88 3.82 4.06 14.13
N VAL A 89 2.89 3.51 14.93
CA VAL A 89 3.14 2.31 15.73
C VAL A 89 3.31 1.08 14.84
N LEU A 90 2.45 0.94 13.82
CA LEU A 90 2.53 -0.16 12.85
C LEU A 90 3.81 -0.08 12.02
N ILE A 91 4.22 1.12 11.60
CA ILE A 91 5.47 1.33 10.86
C ILE A 91 6.67 1.00 11.75
N ALA A 92 6.71 1.49 12.99
CA ALA A 92 7.80 1.20 13.92
C ALA A 92 7.93 -0.31 14.21
N GLY A 93 6.81 -0.99 14.46
CA GLY A 93 6.78 -2.44 14.64
C GLY A 93 7.21 -3.20 13.38
N SER A 94 6.74 -2.76 12.21
CA SER A 94 7.12 -3.37 10.92
C SER A 94 8.61 -3.18 10.64
N ALA A 95 9.17 -2.00 10.94
CA ALA A 95 10.60 -1.74 10.82
C ALA A 95 11.42 -2.65 11.74
N ALA A 96 11.00 -2.83 13.00
CA ALA A 96 11.67 -3.75 13.92
C ALA A 96 11.64 -5.21 13.42
N LEU A 97 10.50 -5.67 12.90
CA LEU A 97 10.37 -7.01 12.30
C LEU A 97 11.25 -7.15 11.05
N LEU A 98 11.25 -6.17 10.15
CA LEU A 98 12.07 -6.18 8.94
C LEU A 98 13.57 -6.17 9.26
N VAL A 99 13.99 -5.42 10.29
CA VAL A 99 15.38 -5.44 10.79
C VAL A 99 15.70 -6.83 11.36
N GLY A 100 14.80 -7.44 12.14
CA GLY A 100 14.99 -8.79 12.65
C GLY A 100 15.13 -9.84 11.55
N ILE A 101 14.28 -9.77 10.51
CA ILE A 101 14.38 -10.62 9.32
C ILE A 101 15.70 -10.36 8.58
N GLY A 102 16.10 -9.10 8.42
CA GLY A 102 17.35 -8.71 7.75
C GLY A 102 18.58 -9.28 8.46
N LEU A 103 18.61 -9.23 9.79
CA LEU A 103 19.68 -9.86 10.60
C LEU A 103 19.66 -11.38 10.47
N GLY A 104 18.48 -12.02 10.48
CA GLY A 104 18.36 -13.47 10.32
C GLY A 104 18.76 -14.00 8.94
N LEU A 105 18.52 -13.21 7.88
CA LEU A 105 18.88 -13.55 6.50
C LEU A 105 20.26 -13.05 6.08
N GLN A 106 20.98 -12.35 6.97
CA GLN A 106 22.27 -11.72 6.67
C GLN A 106 23.27 -12.74 6.11
N GLN A 107 23.30 -13.95 6.66
CA GLN A 107 24.23 -14.99 6.25
C GLN A 107 23.91 -15.54 4.85
N THR A 108 22.63 -15.79 4.54
CA THR A 108 22.22 -16.21 3.19
C THR A 108 22.55 -15.15 2.14
N PHE A 109 22.40 -13.87 2.47
CA PHE A 109 22.82 -12.79 1.57
C PHE A 109 24.33 -12.80 1.33
N ASN A 110 25.11 -13.04 2.38
CA ASN A 110 26.57 -13.17 2.27
C ASN A 110 26.95 -14.34 1.36
N ASP A 111 26.30 -15.49 1.52
CA ASP A 111 26.55 -16.70 0.70
C ASP A 111 26.22 -16.52 -0.79
N ILE A 112 25.25 -15.65 -1.13
CA ILE A 112 24.91 -15.34 -2.53
C ILE A 112 25.92 -14.39 -3.17
N VAL A 113 26.53 -13.51 -2.36
CA VAL A 113 27.46 -12.47 -2.82
C VAL A 113 28.92 -12.94 -2.83
N SER A 114 29.29 -13.82 -1.90
CA SER A 114 30.62 -14.44 -1.80
C SER A 114 30.88 -15.45 -2.91
#